data_AF-M1C1L9-F1
#
_entry.id   AF-M1C1L9-F1
#
_cell.length_a   1.000
_cell.length_b   1.000
_cell.length_c   1.000
_cell.angle_alpha   90.00
_cell.angle_beta   90.00
_cell.angle_gamma   90.00
#
_symmetry.space_group_name_H-M   'P 1'
#
loop_
_entity.id
_entity.type
_entity.pdbx_description
1 polymer ?
#
loop_
_entity_poly.entity_id
_entity_poly.type
_entity_poly.pdbx_seq_one_letter_code
_entity_poly.pdbx_strand_id
1 'polypeptide(L)'
;MNWVAKLVKNVEEMVSGCKVCDSGDLENTSEGKLFQAAHRENGDDNVLYHPLSEDIRSEGIEDFRKQWSRGKPVIIKDIYDVSSMSNWDPIEIWRGVRETTEEKTKDDNRTVKAIDCFDGSEIDIQIGQFIRGYSEGRIHENGWPEMLKLKDWPSPSASEEFLLYQRPEFISKLPLLEFIHSKWGLLNVAAKLPHYSLQNDVGPKIFLSYGMYEELGKGDSVNNLHINMRDLVFLLVHISEVKLKGWQKTKIGKMEKIFAESDHKGFPGDALNVSSEGDFSKFSPVGDRGDGQYADTDSNANEMLVDQESRVTSQTGVDNLSHEDLNGSSLNSSDSSHSGALWDVFRRQDVPMLIEYLRFHWKKHGDSDHVTDDSVPSPLYDGIVYLNEHHKRKLKELFGIEPWSFEQHLGEAIFIPAGCPFQVRNLQSTVQLGLDFLSPESLGEAVRMAEEIRGLPNTHDAKLQMLEVGKISLYAASSAIKEVQKLVLDPKVGPELGFEDPNLTALVSENLEKMMKRRQVA
;
A
#
# COMPACT_ATOMS: atom_id res chain seq x y z
N MET A 1 29.03 8.36 30.82
CA MET A 1 28.12 7.59 29.94
C MET A 1 27.95 8.35 28.63
N ASN A 2 27.97 7.65 27.49
CA ASN A 2 27.50 8.20 26.22
C ASN A 2 26.00 8.54 26.32
N TRP A 3 25.51 9.53 25.58
CA TRP A 3 24.09 9.91 25.53
C TRP A 3 23.19 8.72 25.22
N VAL A 4 23.59 7.87 24.24
CA VAL A 4 22.87 6.64 23.89
C VAL A 4 22.79 5.66 25.07
N ALA A 5 23.88 5.43 25.79
CA ALA A 5 23.88 4.52 26.95
C ALA A 5 23.00 5.04 28.11
N LYS A 6 22.94 6.36 28.30
CA LYS A 6 22.00 6.96 29.26
C LYS A 6 20.55 6.81 28.77
N LEU A 7 20.30 6.98 27.46
CA LEU A 7 18.97 6.82 26.88
C LEU A 7 18.46 5.38 27.05
N VAL A 8 19.27 4.39 26.70
CA VAL A 8 18.94 2.96 26.86
C VAL A 8 18.60 2.65 28.31
N LYS A 9 19.46 3.02 29.27
CA LYS A 9 19.19 2.83 30.71
C LYS A 9 17.88 3.48 31.16
N ASN A 10 17.60 4.71 30.69
CA ASN A 10 16.35 5.40 31.01
C ASN A 10 15.13 4.68 30.40
N VAL A 11 15.23 4.12 29.18
CA VAL A 11 14.15 3.31 28.57
C VAL A 11 13.94 2.05 29.40
N GLU A 12 15.00 1.29 29.67
CA GLU A 12 14.97 0.05 30.48
C GLU A 12 14.31 0.29 31.85
N GLU A 13 14.71 1.32 32.58
CA GLU A 13 14.09 1.70 33.85
C GLU A 13 12.60 2.01 33.69
N MET A 14 12.23 2.76 32.64
CA MET A 14 10.85 3.18 32.40
C MET A 14 9.92 2.04 31.94
N VAL A 15 10.42 1.08 31.17
CA VAL A 15 9.63 -0.08 30.69
C VAL A 15 9.72 -1.32 31.58
N SER A 16 10.60 -1.33 32.59
CA SER A 16 10.83 -2.48 33.49
C SER A 16 9.58 -2.98 34.24
N GLY A 17 8.56 -2.13 34.40
CA GLY A 17 7.26 -2.50 34.97
C GLY A 17 6.13 -2.66 33.95
N CYS A 18 6.38 -2.40 32.66
CA CYS A 18 5.38 -2.51 31.61
C CYS A 18 5.25 -3.97 31.14
N LYS A 19 4.00 -4.45 30.99
CA LYS A 19 3.74 -5.64 30.18
C LYS A 19 3.69 -5.21 28.72
N VAL A 20 4.33 -5.98 27.84
CA VAL A 20 4.02 -5.91 26.41
C VAL A 20 2.58 -6.40 26.27
N CYS A 21 1.70 -5.58 25.69
CA CYS A 21 0.37 -6.03 25.32
C CYS A 21 0.48 -6.87 24.07
N ASP A 22 0.61 -8.19 24.23
CA ASP A 22 0.37 -9.12 23.15
C ASP A 22 -1.07 -8.93 22.69
N SER A 23 -1.25 -8.53 21.42
CA SER A 23 -2.55 -8.22 20.83
C SER A 23 -3.37 -9.50 20.70
N GLY A 24 -4.16 -9.80 21.73
CA GLY A 24 -4.86 -11.06 21.96
C GLY A 24 -5.87 -11.46 20.88
N ASP A 25 -6.47 -12.63 21.03
CA ASP A 25 -7.27 -13.29 19.99
C ASP A 25 -8.50 -12.48 19.50
N LEU A 26 -9.01 -12.84 18.33
CA LEU A 26 -10.02 -12.08 17.57
C LEU A 26 -11.44 -12.20 18.15
N GLU A 27 -11.60 -12.36 19.47
CA GLU A 27 -12.89 -12.72 20.08
C GLU A 27 -13.88 -11.56 20.24
N ASN A 28 -13.45 -10.29 20.13
CA ASN A 28 -14.29 -9.10 20.41
C ASN A 28 -14.44 -8.08 19.27
N THR A 29 -13.77 -8.24 18.12
CA THR A 29 -13.92 -7.29 16.99
C THR A 29 -15.26 -7.54 16.29
N SER A 30 -16.15 -6.55 16.27
CA SER A 30 -17.51 -6.67 15.72
C SER A 30 -17.52 -7.21 14.27
N GLU A 31 -18.32 -8.25 14.00
CA GLU A 31 -18.42 -8.92 12.69
C GLU A 31 -18.70 -7.94 11.53
N GLY A 32 -19.47 -6.87 11.79
CA GLY A 32 -19.79 -5.83 10.80
C GLY A 32 -18.61 -4.98 10.32
N LYS A 33 -17.43 -5.10 10.95
CA LYS A 33 -16.20 -4.37 10.63
C LYS A 33 -15.12 -5.26 9.99
N LEU A 34 -15.43 -6.52 9.70
CA LEU A 34 -14.54 -7.45 9.02
C LEU A 34 -15.11 -7.82 7.64
N PHE A 35 -14.25 -7.93 6.63
CA PHE A 35 -14.64 -8.41 5.30
C PHE A 35 -13.59 -9.38 4.75
N GLN A 36 -14.03 -10.33 3.92
CA GLN A 36 -13.14 -11.27 3.27
C GLN A 36 -12.48 -10.63 2.04
N ALA A 37 -11.15 -10.66 1.99
CA ALA A 37 -10.34 -10.11 0.90
C ALA A 37 -9.38 -11.14 0.28
N ALA A 38 -9.34 -12.38 0.81
CA ALA A 38 -8.55 -13.49 0.27
C ALA A 38 -9.22 -14.85 0.57
N HIS A 39 -8.72 -15.92 -0.06
CA HIS A 39 -9.27 -17.28 -0.02
C HIS A 39 -8.17 -18.34 0.14
N ARG A 40 -7.36 -18.21 1.20
CA ARG A 40 -6.29 -19.14 1.61
C ARG A 40 -6.84 -20.24 2.53
N GLU A 41 -6.18 -21.41 2.57
CA GLU A 41 -6.65 -22.58 3.32
C GLU A 41 -6.60 -22.39 4.86
N ASN A 42 -5.69 -21.54 5.37
CA ASN A 42 -5.60 -21.19 6.79
C ASN A 42 -6.39 -19.89 7.05
N GLY A 43 -7.55 -20.01 7.71
CA GLY A 43 -8.64 -19.04 7.59
C GLY A 43 -8.47 -17.63 8.20
N ASP A 44 -7.66 -17.44 9.23
CA ASP A 44 -7.69 -16.23 10.07
C ASP A 44 -7.10 -14.98 9.42
N ASP A 45 -6.32 -15.13 8.34
CA ASP A 45 -5.74 -14.03 7.59
C ASP A 45 -6.49 -13.66 6.30
N ASN A 46 -7.59 -14.35 5.99
CA ASN A 46 -8.44 -14.04 4.84
C ASN A 46 -9.29 -12.78 5.01
N VAL A 47 -9.50 -12.36 6.27
CA VAL A 47 -10.32 -11.19 6.62
C VAL A 47 -9.48 -9.96 6.96
N LEU A 48 -9.95 -8.79 6.49
CA LEU A 48 -9.42 -7.46 6.76
C LEU A 48 -10.43 -6.62 7.54
N TYR A 49 -9.92 -5.61 8.24
CA TYR A 49 -10.70 -4.67 9.06
C TYR A 49 -11.06 -3.42 8.24
N HIS A 50 -12.35 -3.08 8.20
CA HIS A 50 -12.93 -2.01 7.37
C HIS A 50 -13.88 -1.04 8.13
N PRO A 51 -13.45 -0.43 9.25
CA PRO A 51 -14.31 0.41 10.09
C PRO A 51 -14.78 1.69 9.38
N LEU A 52 -15.87 2.28 9.90
CA LEU A 52 -16.24 3.66 9.59
C LEU A 52 -15.30 4.65 10.29
N SER A 53 -15.15 5.86 9.75
CA SER A 53 -14.38 6.92 10.41
C SER A 53 -14.95 7.31 11.79
N GLU A 54 -16.27 7.18 12.00
CA GLU A 54 -16.93 7.36 13.32
C GLU A 54 -16.63 6.23 14.31
N ASP A 55 -16.40 5.00 13.83
CA ASP A 55 -16.05 3.87 14.71
C ASP A 55 -14.72 4.14 15.41
N ILE A 56 -13.71 4.58 14.65
CA ILE A 56 -12.39 4.95 15.18
C ILE A 56 -12.46 6.17 16.11
N ARG A 57 -13.38 7.11 15.86
CA ARG A 57 -13.61 8.26 16.76
C ARG A 57 -14.27 7.87 18.08
N SER A 58 -15.13 6.85 18.08
CA SER A 58 -15.94 6.49 19.25
C SER A 58 -15.35 5.34 20.08
N GLU A 59 -14.70 4.36 19.44
CA GLU A 59 -14.08 3.20 20.08
C GLU A 59 -12.55 3.33 20.21
N GLY A 60 -11.95 4.33 19.58
CA GLY A 60 -10.51 4.60 19.63
C GLY A 60 -9.69 3.71 18.68
N ILE A 61 -8.43 3.47 19.05
CA ILE A 61 -7.41 2.92 18.14
C ILE A 61 -6.99 1.47 18.44
N GLU A 62 -7.60 0.79 19.41
CA GLU A 62 -7.14 -0.54 19.85
C GLU A 62 -7.28 -1.60 18.74
N ASP A 63 -8.48 -1.74 18.17
CA ASP A 63 -8.73 -2.67 17.07
C ASP A 63 -7.84 -2.35 15.84
N PHE A 64 -7.64 -1.07 15.51
CA PHE A 64 -6.68 -0.67 14.48
C PHE A 64 -5.29 -1.21 14.79
N ARG A 65 -4.74 -0.91 15.99
CA ARG A 65 -3.38 -1.34 16.38
C ARG A 65 -3.22 -2.86 16.42
N LYS A 66 -4.28 -3.60 16.79
CA LYS A 66 -4.33 -5.06 16.81
C LYS A 66 -4.23 -5.70 15.43
N GLN A 67 -4.81 -5.08 14.39
CA GLN A 67 -4.65 -5.54 13.01
C GLN A 67 -3.31 -5.05 12.41
N TRP A 68 -2.92 -3.82 12.77
CA TRP A 68 -1.69 -3.18 12.30
C TRP A 68 -0.42 -3.89 12.76
N SER A 69 -0.36 -4.32 14.04
CA SER A 69 0.76 -5.10 14.60
C SER A 69 0.97 -6.43 13.88
N ARG A 70 -0.11 -7.02 13.35
CA ARG A 70 -0.11 -8.27 12.56
C ARG A 70 0.31 -8.05 11.09
N GLY A 71 0.54 -6.80 10.68
CA GLY A 71 0.88 -6.47 9.29
C GLY A 71 -0.28 -6.64 8.31
N LYS A 72 -1.53 -6.52 8.77
CA LYS A 72 -2.70 -6.48 7.89
C LYS A 72 -3.00 -5.04 7.45
N PRO A 73 -3.37 -4.79 6.18
CA PRO A 73 -3.91 -3.50 5.76
C PRO A 73 -5.27 -3.23 6.41
N VAL A 74 -5.62 -1.96 6.53
CA VAL A 74 -6.89 -1.49 7.13
C VAL A 74 -7.55 -0.49 6.18
N ILE A 75 -8.87 -0.57 6.05
CA ILE A 75 -9.67 0.30 5.17
C ILE A 75 -10.57 1.17 6.04
N ILE A 76 -10.35 2.48 6.11
CA ILE A 76 -11.24 3.35 6.90
C ILE A 76 -12.18 4.10 5.95
N LYS A 77 -13.48 3.90 6.14
CA LYS A 77 -14.55 4.41 5.27
C LYS A 77 -15.11 5.73 5.79
N ASP A 78 -15.85 6.45 4.94
CA ASP A 78 -16.58 7.69 5.29
C ASP A 78 -15.73 8.77 5.97
N ILE A 79 -14.50 8.99 5.47
CA ILE A 79 -13.56 9.96 6.05
C ILE A 79 -13.94 11.40 5.71
N TYR A 80 -14.56 11.63 4.56
CA TYR A 80 -15.07 12.94 4.16
C TYR A 80 -16.41 12.80 3.43
N ASP A 81 -17.20 13.87 3.46
CA ASP A 81 -18.49 13.93 2.80
C ASP A 81 -18.34 14.00 1.27
N VAL A 82 -18.93 13.03 0.56
CA VAL A 82 -19.00 12.95 -0.90
C VAL A 82 -19.56 14.23 -1.54
N SER A 83 -20.40 15.00 -0.83
CA SER A 83 -20.89 16.31 -1.30
C SER A 83 -19.75 17.30 -1.59
N SER A 84 -18.59 17.12 -0.94
CA SER A 84 -17.39 17.93 -1.11
C SER A 84 -16.45 17.46 -2.23
N MET A 85 -16.81 16.40 -2.98
CA MET A 85 -15.97 15.85 -4.07
C MET A 85 -15.59 16.90 -5.12
N SER A 86 -16.49 17.85 -5.43
CA SER A 86 -16.20 18.92 -6.40
C SER A 86 -14.97 19.74 -6.04
N ASN A 87 -14.67 19.91 -4.74
CA ASN A 87 -13.50 20.66 -4.26
C ASN A 87 -12.16 19.94 -4.53
N TRP A 88 -12.21 18.70 -5.05
CA TRP A 88 -11.07 17.86 -5.41
C TRP A 88 -11.00 17.55 -6.91
N ASP A 89 -11.84 18.18 -7.73
CA ASP A 89 -11.69 18.11 -9.20
C ASP A 89 -10.28 18.61 -9.59
N PRO A 90 -9.58 17.95 -10.52
CA PRO A 90 -8.27 18.40 -11.00
C PRO A 90 -8.17 19.88 -11.42
N ILE A 91 -9.27 20.50 -11.91
CA ILE A 91 -9.31 21.94 -12.23
C ILE A 91 -9.28 22.83 -10.97
N GLU A 92 -9.91 22.38 -9.89
CA GLU A 92 -9.97 23.07 -8.60
C GLU A 92 -8.63 22.95 -7.88
N ILE A 93 -8.00 21.77 -7.94
CA ILE A 93 -6.65 21.53 -7.45
C ILE A 93 -5.66 22.39 -8.23
N TRP A 94 -5.70 22.41 -9.56
CA TRP A 94 -4.79 23.24 -10.37
C TRP A 94 -4.94 24.73 -10.05
N ARG A 95 -6.18 25.24 -9.95
CA ARG A 95 -6.41 26.64 -9.58
C ARG A 95 -5.87 26.94 -8.18
N GLY A 96 -6.18 26.09 -7.20
CA GLY A 96 -5.70 26.26 -5.83
C GLY A 96 -4.17 26.19 -5.71
N VAL A 97 -3.54 25.26 -6.42
CA VAL A 97 -2.07 25.10 -6.45
C VAL A 97 -1.39 26.33 -7.05
N ARG A 98 -1.96 26.99 -8.07
CA ARG A 98 -1.45 28.28 -8.58
C ARG A 98 -1.47 29.41 -7.55
N GLU A 99 -2.31 29.31 -6.53
CA GLU A 99 -2.36 30.26 -5.41
C GLU A 99 -1.38 29.94 -4.28
N THR A 100 -0.49 28.95 -4.45
CA THR A 100 0.60 28.66 -3.51
C THR A 100 1.81 29.56 -3.75
N THR A 101 2.63 29.75 -2.72
CA THR A 101 3.77 30.67 -2.72
C THR A 101 4.87 30.24 -3.69
N GLU A 102 5.04 28.94 -3.92
CA GLU A 102 6.00 28.40 -4.89
C GLU A 102 5.53 28.57 -6.35
N GLU A 103 4.22 28.51 -6.61
CA GLU A 103 3.65 28.44 -7.96
C GLU A 103 3.20 29.80 -8.51
N LYS A 104 2.89 30.78 -7.65
CA LYS A 104 2.43 32.14 -8.02
C LYS A 104 3.31 32.88 -9.04
N THR A 105 4.57 32.48 -9.21
CA THR A 105 5.55 33.12 -10.10
C THR A 105 5.81 32.35 -11.39
N LYS A 106 5.12 31.21 -11.61
CA LYS A 106 5.31 30.33 -12.77
C LYS A 106 4.25 30.58 -13.85
N ASP A 107 4.59 30.30 -15.10
CA ASP A 107 3.76 30.59 -16.28
C ASP A 107 2.48 29.73 -16.38
N ASP A 108 1.43 30.28 -16.98
CA ASP A 108 0.10 29.70 -17.07
C ASP A 108 0.05 28.45 -17.98
N ASN A 109 0.95 28.37 -18.97
CA ASN A 109 1.08 27.24 -19.90
C ASN A 109 2.09 26.16 -19.42
N ARG A 110 2.33 26.06 -18.10
CA ARG A 110 3.33 25.16 -17.53
C ARG A 110 3.16 23.70 -18.00
N THR A 111 4.24 23.15 -18.52
CA THR A 111 4.44 21.70 -18.68
C THR A 111 4.83 21.05 -17.35
N VAL A 112 4.29 19.87 -17.11
CA VAL A 112 4.57 19.00 -15.98
C VAL A 112 4.97 17.63 -16.51
N LYS A 113 5.69 16.85 -15.72
CA LYS A 113 6.02 15.47 -16.06
C LYS A 113 4.83 14.56 -15.76
N ALA A 114 4.55 13.65 -16.68
CA ALA A 114 3.70 12.50 -16.45
C ALA A 114 4.50 11.22 -16.76
N ILE A 115 4.10 10.11 -16.16
CA ILE A 115 4.55 8.78 -16.53
C ILE A 115 3.45 8.13 -17.36
N ASP A 116 3.81 7.57 -18.50
CA ASP A 116 2.97 6.67 -19.27
C ASP A 116 3.02 5.27 -18.64
N CYS A 117 1.87 4.77 -18.20
CA CYS A 117 1.75 3.44 -17.59
C CYS A 117 2.01 2.30 -18.58
N PHE A 118 1.95 2.54 -19.91
CA PHE A 118 2.15 1.50 -20.92
C PHE A 118 3.58 0.96 -20.99
N ASP A 119 4.58 1.84 -20.82
CA ASP A 119 6.01 1.50 -20.91
C ASP A 119 6.87 2.10 -19.78
N GLY A 120 6.29 2.91 -18.89
CA GLY A 120 6.99 3.59 -17.80
C GLY A 120 7.74 4.86 -18.22
N SER A 121 7.60 5.32 -19.46
CA SER A 121 8.32 6.49 -19.97
C SER A 121 7.84 7.81 -19.35
N GLU A 122 8.75 8.76 -19.17
CA GLU A 122 8.41 10.12 -18.76
C GLU A 122 8.09 11.00 -19.97
N ILE A 123 6.92 11.63 -19.95
CA ILE A 123 6.48 12.60 -20.97
C ILE A 123 6.25 13.98 -20.36
N ASP A 124 6.54 15.03 -21.12
CA ASP A 124 6.19 16.41 -20.75
C ASP A 124 4.80 16.77 -21.31
N ILE A 125 3.86 17.10 -20.44
CA ILE A 125 2.47 17.43 -20.79
C ILE A 125 2.04 18.77 -20.17
N GLN A 126 1.30 19.60 -20.92
CA GLN A 126 0.67 20.78 -20.33
C GLN A 126 -0.42 20.36 -19.35
N ILE A 127 -0.43 20.91 -18.13
CA ILE A 127 -1.35 20.49 -17.07
C ILE A 127 -2.83 20.55 -17.49
N GLY A 128 -3.24 21.58 -18.25
CA GLY A 128 -4.60 21.67 -18.80
C GLY A 128 -4.95 20.57 -19.82
N GLN A 129 -3.97 20.03 -20.56
CA GLN A 129 -4.18 18.89 -21.45
C GLN A 129 -4.28 17.57 -20.68
N PHE A 130 -3.57 17.44 -19.55
CA PHE A 130 -3.74 16.32 -18.62
C PHE A 130 -5.13 16.33 -17.98
N ILE A 131 -5.55 17.46 -17.41
CA ILE A 131 -6.87 17.62 -16.78
C ILE A 131 -8.01 17.35 -17.76
N ARG A 132 -7.84 17.75 -19.03
CA ARG A 132 -8.79 17.40 -20.09
C ARG A 132 -8.79 15.91 -20.41
N GLY A 133 -7.61 15.29 -20.49
CA GLY A 133 -7.45 13.84 -20.72
C GLY A 133 -8.04 12.98 -19.60
N TYR A 134 -7.96 13.44 -18.36
CA TYR A 134 -8.50 12.80 -17.17
C TYR A 134 -9.99 12.45 -17.27
N SER A 135 -10.79 13.29 -17.97
CA SER A 135 -12.23 13.09 -18.14
C SER A 135 -12.67 12.72 -19.57
N GLU A 136 -11.99 13.20 -20.62
CA GLU A 136 -12.29 12.84 -22.03
C GLU A 136 -11.60 11.56 -22.52
N GLY A 137 -10.57 11.10 -21.82
CA GLY A 137 -9.69 10.01 -22.24
C GLY A 137 -8.72 10.39 -23.35
N ARG A 138 -7.60 9.69 -23.43
CA ARG A 138 -6.54 9.91 -24.44
C ARG A 138 -6.12 8.59 -25.09
N ILE A 139 -5.45 8.68 -26.24
CA ILE A 139 -5.07 7.54 -27.07
C ILE A 139 -3.74 7.85 -27.75
N HIS A 140 -2.83 6.88 -27.74
CA HIS A 140 -1.60 6.89 -28.53
C HIS A 140 -1.87 6.89 -30.05
N GLU A 141 -0.84 7.18 -30.84
CA GLU A 141 -0.92 7.12 -32.31
C GLU A 141 -1.32 5.72 -32.82
N ASN A 142 -0.86 4.66 -32.14
CA ASN A 142 -1.17 3.27 -32.44
C ASN A 142 -2.65 2.88 -32.18
N GLY A 143 -3.43 3.71 -31.48
CA GLY A 143 -4.83 3.44 -31.15
C GLY A 143 -5.10 2.84 -29.77
N TRP A 144 -4.07 2.57 -28.97
CA TRP A 144 -4.18 2.11 -27.57
C TRP A 144 -4.56 3.26 -26.62
N PRO A 145 -5.35 3.01 -25.55
CA PRO A 145 -5.59 4.02 -24.51
C PRO A 145 -4.27 4.52 -23.92
N GLU A 146 -4.17 5.83 -23.71
CA GLU A 146 -3.04 6.46 -23.04
C GLU A 146 -3.38 6.61 -21.57
N MET A 147 -2.65 5.89 -20.71
CA MET A 147 -2.87 5.81 -19.26
C MET A 147 -1.76 6.57 -18.55
N LEU A 148 -2.05 7.75 -18.00
CA LEU A 148 -1.05 8.65 -17.43
C LEU A 148 -1.21 8.83 -15.92
N LYS A 149 -0.10 8.97 -15.21
CA LYS A 149 -0.06 9.59 -13.86
C LYS A 149 0.88 10.78 -13.83
N LEU A 150 0.51 11.84 -13.11
CA LEU A 150 1.42 12.96 -12.91
C LEU A 150 2.58 12.56 -12.00
N LYS A 151 3.79 13.01 -12.36
CA LYS A 151 5.02 12.81 -11.59
C LYS A 151 5.41 14.13 -10.92
N ASP A 152 5.63 14.07 -9.61
CA ASP A 152 6.14 15.16 -8.78
C ASP A 152 5.35 16.49 -8.90
N TRP A 153 4.06 16.40 -9.25
CA TRP A 153 3.14 17.54 -9.33
C TRP A 153 1.80 17.24 -8.64
N PRO A 154 1.31 18.12 -7.75
CA PRO A 154 1.98 19.33 -7.24
C PRO A 154 3.25 18.99 -6.44
N SER A 155 4.14 19.96 -6.22
CA SER A 155 5.31 19.73 -5.34
C SER A 155 4.84 19.38 -3.92
N PRO A 156 5.63 18.66 -3.11
CA PRO A 156 5.26 18.38 -1.72
C PRO A 156 4.96 19.65 -0.91
N SER A 157 5.74 20.72 -1.14
CA SER A 157 5.54 22.03 -0.53
C SER A 157 4.23 22.69 -0.95
N ALA A 158 3.93 22.70 -2.26
CA ALA A 158 2.67 23.24 -2.77
C ALA A 158 1.46 22.41 -2.32
N SER A 159 1.61 21.09 -2.19
CA SER A 159 0.60 20.18 -1.64
C SER A 159 0.32 20.50 -0.17
N GLU A 160 1.36 20.65 0.67
CA GLU A 160 1.19 21.03 2.07
C GLU A 160 0.53 22.42 2.19
N GLU A 161 0.94 23.41 1.38
CA GLU A 161 0.35 24.76 1.37
C GLU A 161 -1.13 24.76 0.95
N PHE A 162 -1.47 24.07 -0.14
CA PHE A 162 -2.84 23.91 -0.63
C PHE A 162 -3.75 23.29 0.44
N LEU A 163 -3.31 22.20 1.07
CA LEU A 163 -4.11 21.47 2.05
C LEU A 163 -4.28 22.27 3.35
N LEU A 164 -3.22 22.90 3.87
CA LEU A 164 -3.27 23.67 5.12
C LEU A 164 -4.14 24.93 5.00
N TYR A 165 -4.06 25.67 3.89
CA TYR A 165 -4.77 26.95 3.75
C TYR A 165 -6.12 26.84 3.05
N GLN A 166 -6.27 25.93 2.08
CA GLN A 166 -7.49 25.84 1.26
C GLN A 166 -8.35 24.61 1.55
N ARG A 167 -7.83 23.59 2.26
CA ARG A 167 -8.62 22.43 2.72
C ARG A 167 -8.43 22.19 4.25
N PRO A 168 -8.49 23.24 5.09
CA PRO A 168 -8.11 23.16 6.51
C PRO A 168 -8.91 22.12 7.30
N GLU A 169 -10.22 22.09 7.08
CA GLU A 169 -11.16 21.19 7.74
C GLU A 169 -10.95 19.71 7.40
N PHE A 170 -10.32 19.44 6.25
CA PHE A 170 -10.10 18.07 5.78
C PHE A 170 -9.02 17.39 6.60
N ILE A 171 -7.87 18.05 6.81
CA ILE A 171 -6.78 17.51 7.63
C ILE A 171 -7.27 17.20 9.05
N SER A 172 -8.05 18.11 9.66
CA SER A 172 -8.55 17.94 11.05
C SER A 172 -9.54 16.79 11.23
N LYS A 173 -10.15 16.29 10.14
CA LYS A 173 -11.16 15.21 10.14
C LYS A 173 -10.57 13.84 9.81
N LEU A 174 -9.31 13.75 9.38
CA LEU A 174 -8.67 12.46 9.12
C LEU A 174 -8.62 11.62 10.41
N PRO A 175 -9.02 10.34 10.37
CA PRO A 175 -8.80 9.43 11.50
C PRO A 175 -7.30 9.15 11.66
N LEU A 176 -6.88 8.74 12.87
CA LEU A 176 -5.51 8.31 13.17
C LEU A 176 -4.43 9.38 12.93
N LEU A 177 -4.74 10.68 13.12
CA LEU A 177 -3.77 11.78 13.04
C LEU A 177 -2.54 11.60 13.94
N GLU A 178 -2.69 10.89 15.06
CA GLU A 178 -1.60 10.44 15.93
C GLU A 178 -0.56 9.57 15.21
N PHE A 179 -0.94 8.80 14.18
CA PHE A 179 -0.03 8.01 13.34
C PHE A 179 0.41 8.78 12.08
N ILE A 180 -0.53 9.39 11.37
CA ILE A 180 -0.26 9.90 10.00
C ILE A 180 0.36 11.30 9.98
N HIS A 181 0.18 12.13 11.02
CA HIS A 181 0.65 13.52 10.94
C HIS A 181 2.17 13.64 11.11
N SER A 182 2.85 14.07 10.04
CA SER A 182 4.32 14.21 9.93
C SER A 182 5.04 15.13 10.94
N LYS A 183 4.31 15.99 11.67
CA LYS A 183 4.87 16.97 12.62
C LYS A 183 4.31 16.82 14.03
N TRP A 184 3.04 16.44 14.16
CA TRP A 184 2.32 16.37 15.44
C TRP A 184 1.84 14.96 15.83
N GLY A 185 1.98 13.97 14.94
CA GLY A 185 1.55 12.61 15.21
C GLY A 185 2.28 12.04 16.42
N LEU A 186 1.56 11.73 17.50
CA LEU A 186 2.13 11.21 18.75
C LEU A 186 2.86 9.87 18.50
N LEU A 187 2.24 8.99 17.73
CA LEU A 187 2.69 7.65 17.34
C LEU A 187 3.39 7.65 15.98
N ASN A 188 3.55 8.79 15.30
CA ASN A 188 4.48 8.90 14.18
C ASN A 188 5.91 9.02 14.72
N VAL A 189 6.72 7.95 14.62
CA VAL A 189 8.11 7.98 15.11
C VAL A 189 9.00 8.84 14.21
N ALA A 190 8.71 8.93 12.91
CA ALA A 190 9.45 9.80 11.98
C ALA A 190 9.26 11.29 12.34
N ALA A 191 8.07 11.69 12.80
CA ALA A 191 7.77 13.05 13.24
C ALA A 191 8.60 13.53 14.46
N LYS A 192 9.38 12.64 15.10
CA LYS A 192 10.25 12.99 16.24
C LYS A 192 11.65 13.44 15.82
N LEU A 193 12.01 13.35 14.53
CA LEU A 193 13.27 13.87 14.02
C LEU A 193 13.29 15.42 14.07
N PRO A 194 14.43 16.05 14.35
CA PRO A 194 14.56 17.51 14.34
C PRO A 194 14.17 18.11 12.97
N HIS A 195 13.51 19.28 12.95
CA HIS A 195 12.97 19.87 11.72
C HIS A 195 13.99 20.15 10.59
N TYR A 196 15.29 20.14 10.87
CA TYR A 196 16.37 20.26 9.87
C TYR A 196 16.82 18.93 9.25
N SER A 197 16.25 17.80 9.66
CA SER A 197 16.50 16.49 9.07
C SER A 197 15.79 16.36 7.71
N LEU A 198 16.56 16.05 6.66
CA LEU A 198 16.06 15.83 5.29
C LEU A 198 14.97 14.74 5.16
N GLN A 199 14.80 13.90 6.19
CA GLN A 199 13.77 12.85 6.23
C GLN A 199 12.40 13.32 6.75
N ASN A 200 12.25 14.61 7.05
CA ASN A 200 10.99 15.24 7.46
C ASN A 200 10.16 15.81 6.29
N ASP A 201 10.69 15.82 5.06
CA ASP A 201 9.97 16.29 3.85
C ASP A 201 8.87 15.33 3.34
N VAL A 202 8.41 14.42 4.20
CA VAL A 202 7.21 13.60 4.00
C VAL A 202 5.96 14.39 4.39
N GLY A 203 5.71 15.45 3.61
CA GLY A 203 4.42 16.11 3.55
C GLY A 203 3.39 15.27 2.77
N PRO A 204 2.09 15.64 2.86
CA PRO A 204 1.06 15.07 1.98
C PRO A 204 1.41 15.22 0.50
N LYS A 205 1.10 14.18 -0.28
CA LYS A 205 1.28 14.13 -1.75
C LYS A 205 -0.07 13.95 -2.42
N ILE A 206 -0.36 14.76 -3.43
CA ILE A 206 -1.58 14.62 -4.24
C ILE A 206 -1.21 13.88 -5.52
N PHE A 207 -1.82 12.72 -5.73
CA PHE A 207 -1.62 11.88 -6.92
C PHE A 207 -2.82 12.08 -7.86
N LEU A 208 -2.54 12.45 -9.11
CA LEU A 208 -3.54 12.53 -10.18
C LEU A 208 -3.19 11.51 -11.25
N SER A 209 -4.14 10.64 -11.57
CA SER A 209 -3.92 9.52 -12.49
C SER A 209 -5.18 9.14 -13.25
N TYR A 210 -5.01 8.66 -14.47
CA TYR A 210 -6.11 8.12 -15.26
C TYR A 210 -6.49 6.72 -14.76
N GLY A 211 -7.64 6.22 -15.20
CA GLY A 211 -8.11 4.87 -14.92
C GLY A 211 -9.20 4.46 -15.90
N MET A 212 -9.32 3.16 -16.16
CA MET A 212 -10.38 2.59 -16.98
C MET A 212 -10.84 1.25 -16.39
N TYR A 213 -12.12 0.95 -16.54
CA TYR A 213 -12.75 -0.16 -15.83
C TYR A 213 -12.35 -1.49 -16.46
N GLU A 214 -12.33 -1.55 -17.78
CA GLU A 214 -11.81 -2.66 -18.57
C GLU A 214 -10.30 -2.87 -18.29
N GLU A 215 -9.86 -4.13 -18.14
CA GLU A 215 -8.45 -4.49 -18.04
C GLU A 215 -7.87 -4.64 -19.45
N LEU A 216 -6.84 -3.86 -19.78
CA LEU A 216 -6.21 -3.79 -21.10
C LEU A 216 -5.15 -4.89 -21.32
N GLY A 217 -4.70 -5.55 -20.25
CA GLY A 217 -3.64 -6.54 -20.24
C GLY A 217 -2.23 -5.94 -20.21
N LYS A 218 -2.06 -4.70 -20.72
CA LYS A 218 -0.82 -3.92 -20.65
C LYS A 218 -1.10 -2.42 -20.49
N GLY A 219 -0.44 -1.81 -19.52
CA GLY A 219 -0.57 -0.38 -19.21
C GLY A 219 -1.64 -0.02 -18.17
N ASP A 220 -2.30 -1.03 -17.60
CA ASP A 220 -3.34 -0.89 -16.57
C ASP A 220 -2.85 -0.34 -15.22
N SER A 221 -1.60 -0.65 -14.90
CA SER A 221 -1.01 -0.41 -13.60
C SER A 221 -0.64 1.05 -13.40
N VAL A 222 -1.27 1.71 -12.43
CA VAL A 222 -0.89 3.06 -12.01
C VAL A 222 0.25 2.99 -10.99
N ASN A 223 0.21 1.99 -10.10
CA ASN A 223 1.36 1.63 -9.26
C ASN A 223 1.63 0.13 -9.40
N ASN A 224 2.76 -0.19 -10.01
CA ASN A 224 3.30 -1.55 -10.11
C ASN A 224 3.55 -2.17 -8.73
N LEU A 225 3.76 -3.48 -8.70
CA LEU A 225 4.11 -4.22 -7.50
C LEU A 225 5.42 -3.71 -6.92
N HIS A 226 5.33 -3.09 -5.74
CA HIS A 226 6.49 -2.59 -5.01
C HIS A 226 6.30 -2.73 -3.50
N ILE A 227 7.40 -2.58 -2.75
CA ILE A 227 7.43 -2.64 -1.28
C ILE A 227 7.93 -1.30 -0.71
N ASN A 228 7.38 -0.85 0.42
CA ASN A 228 7.80 0.41 1.06
C ASN A 228 8.33 0.20 2.48
N MET A 229 9.36 0.97 2.81
CA MET A 229 10.02 1.05 4.12
C MET A 229 9.24 1.88 5.15
N ARG A 230 8.35 2.76 4.67
CA ARG A 230 7.39 3.53 5.47
C ARG A 230 6.02 2.84 5.48
N ASP A 231 5.24 3.17 6.51
CA ASP A 231 3.80 2.96 6.49
C ASP A 231 3.16 3.99 5.55
N LEU A 232 2.09 3.60 4.86
CA LEU A 232 1.40 4.44 3.88
C LEU A 232 -0.09 4.53 4.20
N VAL A 233 -0.69 5.67 3.84
CA VAL A 233 -2.15 5.78 3.70
C VAL A 233 -2.49 6.49 2.39
N PHE A 234 -3.47 5.94 1.66
CA PHE A 234 -3.99 6.50 0.41
C PHE A 234 -5.50 6.74 0.51
N LEU A 235 -5.91 8.00 0.52
CA LEU A 235 -7.31 8.42 0.60
C LEU A 235 -7.82 8.87 -0.77
N LEU A 236 -8.86 8.22 -1.29
CA LEU A 236 -9.47 8.53 -2.58
C LEU A 236 -10.42 9.72 -2.45
N VAL A 237 -9.99 10.88 -2.96
CA VAL A 237 -10.68 12.18 -2.81
C VAL A 237 -11.51 12.61 -4.02
N HIS A 238 -11.28 12.01 -5.19
CA HIS A 238 -12.04 12.27 -6.41
C HIS A 238 -11.98 11.06 -7.36
N ILE A 239 -13.08 10.81 -8.08
CA ILE A 239 -13.15 9.85 -9.20
C ILE A 239 -13.82 10.50 -10.41
N SER A 240 -13.40 10.12 -11.62
CA SER A 240 -14.08 10.47 -12.87
C SER A 240 -14.08 9.29 -13.83
N GLU A 241 -15.27 8.86 -14.22
CA GLU A 241 -15.46 7.97 -15.38
C GLU A 241 -14.93 8.65 -16.66
N VAL A 242 -14.22 7.90 -17.49
CA VAL A 242 -13.63 8.40 -18.74
C VAL A 242 -14.66 8.37 -19.87
N LYS A 243 -15.06 9.56 -20.36
CA LYS A 243 -16.13 9.72 -21.35
C LYS A 243 -15.64 9.54 -22.79
N LEU A 244 -15.16 8.33 -23.09
CA LEU A 244 -14.64 7.95 -24.40
C LEU A 244 -15.67 8.14 -25.53
N LYS A 245 -15.27 8.89 -26.56
CA LYS A 245 -16.07 9.12 -27.78
C LYS A 245 -16.20 7.82 -28.57
N GLY A 246 -17.26 7.66 -29.38
CA GLY A 246 -17.52 6.39 -30.10
C GLY A 246 -16.36 5.89 -30.98
N TRP A 247 -15.60 6.80 -31.61
CA TRP A 247 -14.41 6.43 -32.39
C TRP A 247 -13.25 5.93 -31.52
N GLN A 248 -13.15 6.39 -30.27
CA GLN A 248 -12.16 5.94 -29.28
C GLN A 248 -12.47 4.49 -28.91
N LYS A 249 -13.70 4.22 -28.44
CA LYS A 249 -14.17 2.85 -28.13
C LYS A 249 -13.98 1.88 -29.31
N THR A 250 -14.22 2.34 -30.54
CA THR A 250 -14.03 1.52 -31.76
C THR A 250 -12.56 1.21 -32.08
N LYS A 251 -11.61 2.08 -31.70
CA LYS A 251 -10.16 1.78 -31.84
C LYS A 251 -9.70 0.81 -30.76
N ILE A 252 -10.07 1.08 -29.52
CA ILE A 252 -9.69 0.28 -28.34
C ILE A 252 -10.15 -1.17 -28.51
N GLY A 253 -11.44 -1.41 -28.78
CA GLY A 253 -11.99 -2.76 -29.01
C GLY A 253 -11.55 -3.46 -30.31
N LYS A 254 -10.75 -2.80 -31.16
CA LYS A 254 -9.99 -3.47 -32.24
C LYS A 254 -8.61 -3.90 -31.76
N MET A 255 -7.95 -3.04 -30.98
CA MET A 255 -6.60 -3.28 -30.48
C MET A 255 -6.59 -4.35 -29.38
N GLU A 256 -7.60 -4.37 -28.50
CA GLU A 256 -7.81 -5.44 -27.51
C GLU A 256 -7.92 -6.82 -28.18
N LYS A 257 -8.62 -6.91 -29.31
CA LYS A 257 -8.73 -8.16 -30.09
C LYS A 257 -7.40 -8.56 -30.71
N ILE A 258 -6.65 -7.60 -31.25
CA ILE A 258 -5.30 -7.86 -31.77
C ILE A 258 -4.39 -8.36 -30.64
N PHE A 259 -4.48 -7.76 -29.44
CA PHE A 259 -3.69 -8.13 -28.28
C PHE A 259 -4.03 -9.54 -27.76
N ALA A 260 -5.33 -9.84 -27.61
CA ALA A 260 -5.79 -11.19 -27.24
C ALA A 260 -5.42 -12.24 -28.31
N GLU A 261 -5.43 -11.89 -29.59
CA GLU A 261 -4.96 -12.77 -30.67
C GLU A 261 -3.44 -12.98 -30.65
N SER A 262 -2.64 -12.00 -30.20
CA SER A 262 -1.19 -12.16 -29.97
C SER A 262 -0.82 -12.85 -28.66
N ASP A 263 -1.67 -12.81 -27.63
CA ASP A 263 -1.47 -13.62 -26.42
C ASP A 263 -1.79 -15.11 -26.70
N HIS A 264 -2.77 -15.38 -27.56
CA HIS A 264 -3.06 -16.74 -28.05
C HIS A 264 -2.08 -17.25 -29.13
N LYS A 265 -1.39 -16.35 -29.84
CA LYS A 265 -0.27 -16.65 -30.74
C LYS A 265 0.92 -15.83 -30.29
N GLY A 266 1.54 -16.25 -29.18
CA GLY A 266 2.63 -15.54 -28.50
C GLY A 266 3.54 -14.78 -29.47
N PHE A 267 3.84 -13.53 -29.14
CA PHE A 267 4.56 -12.61 -30.02
C PHE A 267 5.80 -13.29 -30.64
N PRO A 268 6.18 -12.99 -31.89
CA PRO A 268 7.52 -13.30 -32.39
C PRO A 268 8.52 -12.37 -31.67
N GLY A 269 8.81 -12.72 -30.41
CA GLY A 269 9.39 -11.90 -29.34
C GLY A 269 9.12 -12.50 -27.95
N ASP A 270 7.90 -13.02 -27.73
CA ASP A 270 7.46 -13.75 -26.50
C ASP A 270 7.02 -15.20 -26.79
N ALA A 271 7.63 -15.86 -27.77
CA ALA A 271 7.27 -17.22 -28.17
C ALA A 271 8.46 -18.18 -28.27
N LEU A 272 8.94 -18.68 -27.13
CA LEU A 272 9.65 -19.96 -27.08
C LEU A 272 9.21 -20.84 -25.90
N ASN A 273 8.49 -21.90 -26.27
CA ASN A 273 8.41 -23.20 -25.60
C ASN A 273 7.88 -23.26 -24.16
N VAL A 274 6.56 -23.45 -24.06
CA VAL A 274 5.96 -24.37 -23.08
C VAL A 274 6.40 -25.81 -23.44
N SER A 275 7.66 -26.15 -23.15
CA SER A 275 8.19 -27.51 -23.24
C SER A 275 9.34 -27.75 -22.25
N SER A 276 9.21 -27.17 -21.06
CA SER A 276 9.90 -27.60 -19.84
C SER A 276 9.08 -27.03 -18.69
N GLU A 277 8.38 -27.90 -17.99
CA GLU A 277 8.13 -27.68 -16.57
C GLU A 277 9.52 -27.50 -15.94
N GLY A 278 9.83 -26.26 -15.52
CA GLY A 278 10.98 -26.03 -14.68
C GLY A 278 10.71 -26.78 -13.37
N ASP A 279 11.66 -27.59 -12.93
CA ASP A 279 11.47 -28.46 -11.78
C ASP A 279 11.35 -27.64 -10.48
N PHE A 280 10.11 -27.25 -10.15
CA PHE A 280 9.76 -26.48 -8.94
C PHE A 280 9.97 -27.30 -7.65
N SER A 281 10.32 -28.59 -7.72
CA SER A 281 10.61 -29.42 -6.54
C SER A 281 11.79 -28.93 -5.69
N LYS A 282 12.58 -27.97 -6.20
CA LYS A 282 13.70 -27.34 -5.46
C LYS A 282 13.28 -26.23 -4.50
N PHE A 283 12.04 -25.75 -4.55
CA PHE A 283 11.54 -24.72 -3.63
C PHE A 283 11.09 -25.33 -2.29
N SER A 284 12.06 -25.78 -1.50
CA SER A 284 11.85 -26.12 -0.09
C SER A 284 12.00 -24.88 0.79
N PRO A 285 11.22 -24.72 1.88
CA PRO A 285 11.47 -23.68 2.87
C PRO A 285 12.83 -23.93 3.51
N VAL A 286 13.77 -22.99 3.34
CA VAL A 286 15.07 -23.06 4.01
C VAL A 286 14.84 -22.72 5.49
N GLY A 287 14.63 -23.76 6.29
CA GLY A 287 14.69 -23.65 7.73
C GLY A 287 16.12 -23.36 8.16
N ASP A 288 16.33 -22.20 8.79
CA ASP A 288 17.62 -21.80 9.32
C ASP A 288 18.13 -22.84 10.33
N ARG A 289 19.36 -23.33 10.10
CA ARG A 289 20.12 -24.16 11.05
C ARG A 289 21.53 -23.61 11.12
N GLY A 290 21.71 -22.63 11.99
CA GLY A 290 23.03 -22.21 12.47
C GLY A 290 23.83 -23.40 13.00
N ASP A 291 25.11 -23.44 12.66
CA ASP A 291 26.05 -24.47 13.08
C ASP A 291 26.30 -24.40 14.60
N GLY A 292 26.36 -25.57 15.24
CA GLY A 292 26.24 -25.71 16.69
C GLY A 292 26.69 -27.07 17.18
N GLN A 293 27.99 -27.32 17.09
CA GLN A 293 28.62 -28.58 17.50
C GLN A 293 28.55 -28.79 19.03
N TYR A 294 27.79 -29.78 19.48
CA TYR A 294 28.10 -30.55 20.69
C TYR A 294 27.77 -32.02 20.45
N ALA A 295 28.70 -32.90 20.83
CA ALA A 295 28.56 -34.34 20.69
C ALA A 295 27.79 -34.93 21.88
N ASP A 296 26.96 -35.95 21.63
CA ASP A 296 27.26 -37.26 22.21
C ASP A 296 26.59 -38.44 21.45
N THR A 297 27.23 -39.59 21.62
CA THR A 297 26.84 -40.99 21.38
C THR A 297 25.37 -41.25 21.84
N ASP A 298 24.55 -42.15 21.27
CA ASP A 298 24.81 -43.55 20.92
C ASP A 298 23.73 -44.18 19.99
N SER A 299 23.98 -45.43 19.61
CA SER A 299 23.28 -46.32 18.68
C SER A 299 21.93 -46.89 19.14
N ASN A 300 20.96 -46.99 18.21
CA ASN A 300 20.60 -48.27 17.57
C ASN A 300 19.42 -48.15 16.59
N ALA A 301 19.42 -49.00 15.56
CA ALA A 301 18.30 -49.18 14.65
C ALA A 301 17.21 -50.06 15.26
N ASN A 302 15.97 -49.94 14.76
CA ASN A 302 15.18 -51.13 14.49
C ASN A 302 14.22 -50.92 13.32
N GLU A 303 13.92 -52.04 12.67
CA GLU A 303 13.41 -52.15 11.31
C GLU A 303 11.93 -52.65 11.31
N MET A 304 11.33 -52.72 10.12
CA MET A 304 10.19 -53.58 9.71
C MET A 304 8.74 -53.05 9.68
N LEU A 305 8.28 -52.92 8.42
CA LEU A 305 7.10 -53.56 7.79
C LEU A 305 5.66 -53.21 8.24
N VAL A 306 4.97 -52.48 7.33
CA VAL A 306 3.85 -52.96 6.49
C VAL A 306 2.94 -54.07 7.07
N ASP A 307 1.63 -53.78 7.19
CA ASP A 307 0.63 -54.59 6.48
C ASP A 307 -0.67 -53.82 6.12
N GLN A 308 -1.38 -54.31 5.11
CA GLN A 308 -2.71 -53.86 4.68
C GLN A 308 -3.79 -54.73 5.35
N GLU A 309 -5.01 -54.21 5.56
CA GLU A 309 -6.18 -54.75 4.82
C GLU A 309 -7.48 -53.95 5.02
N SER A 310 -8.41 -54.21 4.12
CA SER A 310 -9.64 -53.45 3.86
C SER A 310 -10.87 -53.94 4.64
N ARG A 311 -11.93 -53.12 4.66
CA ARG A 311 -13.32 -53.61 4.67
C ARG A 311 -14.27 -52.65 3.94
N VAL A 312 -15.18 -53.23 3.15
CA VAL A 312 -16.09 -52.56 2.21
C VAL A 312 -17.54 -52.94 2.50
N THR A 313 -18.46 -51.97 2.39
CA THR A 313 -19.88 -52.11 1.98
C THR A 313 -20.43 -50.68 1.78
N SER A 314 -20.77 -50.16 0.59
CA SER A 314 -21.99 -50.41 -0.24
C SER A 314 -23.30 -50.11 0.53
N GLN A 315 -24.31 -49.35 0.10
CA GLN A 315 -24.78 -48.70 -1.16
C GLN A 315 -25.80 -47.59 -0.73
N THR A 316 -26.43 -46.69 -1.53
CA THR A 316 -26.58 -46.42 -2.99
C THR A 316 -27.02 -44.95 -3.17
N GLY A 317 -26.89 -44.35 -4.38
CA GLY A 317 -27.62 -43.10 -4.74
C GLY A 317 -26.94 -42.30 -5.85
N VAL A 318 -27.32 -42.54 -7.11
CA VAL A 318 -26.85 -41.78 -8.28
C VAL A 318 -28.03 -41.02 -8.88
N ASP A 319 -27.85 -39.76 -9.23
CA ASP A 319 -28.49 -39.17 -10.41
C ASP A 319 -27.66 -38.00 -10.95
N ASN A 320 -27.39 -38.01 -12.25
CA ASN A 320 -26.69 -36.95 -12.96
C ASN A 320 -27.71 -35.92 -13.47
N LEU A 321 -27.51 -34.63 -13.19
CA LEU A 321 -28.09 -33.55 -14.00
C LEU A 321 -27.05 -32.47 -14.29
N SER A 322 -27.19 -31.87 -15.47
CA SER A 322 -26.15 -31.16 -16.22
C SER A 322 -25.97 -29.70 -15.81
N HIS A 323 -24.76 -29.19 -16.06
CA HIS A 323 -24.53 -27.76 -16.32
C HIS A 323 -25.41 -27.30 -17.49
N GLU A 324 -26.27 -26.31 -17.25
CA GLU A 324 -26.43 -25.08 -18.05
C GLU A 324 -27.51 -24.17 -17.43
N ASP A 325 -27.44 -22.87 -17.74
CA ASP A 325 -28.42 -21.81 -17.46
C ASP A 325 -28.85 -21.49 -16.01
N LEU A 326 -28.14 -20.53 -15.40
CA LEU A 326 -28.79 -19.44 -14.63
C LEU A 326 -28.08 -18.09 -14.88
N ASN A 327 -28.25 -17.55 -16.08
CA ASN A 327 -28.06 -16.11 -16.31
C ASN A 327 -29.39 -15.40 -15.99
N GLY A 328 -29.48 -14.78 -14.80
CA GLY A 328 -30.72 -14.23 -14.25
C GLY A 328 -30.54 -12.79 -13.77
N SER A 329 -31.04 -11.83 -14.54
CA SER A 329 -30.87 -10.40 -14.31
C SER A 329 -31.47 -9.89 -12.99
N SER A 330 -30.71 -9.07 -12.26
CA SER A 330 -31.25 -8.09 -11.30
C SER A 330 -30.86 -6.68 -11.71
N LEU A 331 -31.43 -6.21 -12.83
CA LEU A 331 -31.40 -4.78 -13.18
C LEU A 331 -32.45 -4.04 -12.34
N ASN A 332 -32.09 -3.64 -11.13
CA ASN A 332 -32.87 -2.71 -10.31
C ASN A 332 -31.94 -1.58 -9.85
N SER A 333 -32.23 -0.37 -10.32
CA SER A 333 -31.41 0.82 -10.14
C SER A 333 -31.63 1.50 -8.79
N SER A 334 -30.60 1.55 -7.96
CA SER A 334 -30.39 2.59 -6.95
C SER A 334 -28.89 2.70 -6.65
N ASP A 335 -28.27 3.79 -7.11
CA ASP A 335 -26.87 4.19 -6.94
C ASP A 335 -25.80 3.08 -7.04
N SER A 336 -25.31 2.85 -8.27
CA SER A 336 -24.01 2.21 -8.45
C SER A 336 -22.91 3.17 -7.99
N SER A 337 -22.48 2.99 -6.73
CA SER A 337 -21.20 3.52 -6.26
C SER A 337 -20.10 2.92 -7.13
N HIS A 338 -19.49 3.72 -8.00
CA HIS A 338 -18.43 3.23 -8.87
C HIS A 338 -17.11 3.26 -8.12
N SER A 339 -16.47 2.10 -8.01
CA SER A 339 -15.14 1.93 -7.43
C SER A 339 -14.10 2.71 -8.23
N GLY A 340 -13.15 3.35 -7.53
CA GLY A 340 -12.12 4.17 -8.17
C GLY A 340 -10.85 3.38 -8.51
N ALA A 341 -10.43 2.45 -7.64
CA ALA A 341 -9.21 1.67 -7.81
C ALA A 341 -9.35 0.25 -7.25
N LEU A 342 -8.66 -0.70 -7.87
CA LEU A 342 -8.47 -2.07 -7.41
C LEU A 342 -7.07 -2.18 -6.78
N TRP A 343 -7.01 -2.72 -5.56
CA TRP A 343 -5.80 -2.93 -4.80
C TRP A 343 -5.52 -4.43 -4.64
N ASP A 344 -4.27 -4.82 -4.82
CA ASP A 344 -3.74 -6.12 -4.37
C ASP A 344 -2.61 -5.86 -3.36
N VAL A 345 -2.76 -6.36 -2.13
CA VAL A 345 -1.75 -6.23 -1.06
C VAL A 345 -1.28 -7.61 -0.62
N PHE A 346 0.02 -7.90 -0.71
CA PHE A 346 0.61 -9.18 -0.33
C PHE A 346 1.08 -9.16 1.14
N ARG A 347 1.14 -10.34 1.76
CA ARG A 347 1.59 -10.48 3.16
C ARG A 347 3.13 -10.32 3.22
N ARG A 348 3.64 -9.80 4.35
CA ARG A 348 5.09 -9.72 4.62
C ARG A 348 5.78 -11.09 4.49
N GLN A 349 5.07 -12.14 4.86
CA GLN A 349 5.52 -13.54 4.83
C GLN A 349 5.67 -14.09 3.40
N ASP A 350 4.94 -13.54 2.42
CA ASP A 350 4.99 -14.00 1.03
C ASP A 350 6.18 -13.42 0.26
N VAL A 351 6.80 -12.35 0.78
CA VAL A 351 7.89 -11.58 0.13
C VAL A 351 9.02 -12.45 -0.45
N PRO A 352 9.60 -13.43 0.27
CA PRO A 352 10.73 -14.20 -0.27
C PRO A 352 10.34 -15.02 -1.50
N MET A 353 9.18 -15.67 -1.46
CA MET A 353 8.67 -16.50 -2.56
C MET A 353 8.14 -15.66 -3.73
N LEU A 354 7.59 -14.48 -3.44
CA LEU A 354 7.20 -13.49 -4.45
C LEU A 354 8.43 -12.99 -5.22
N ILE A 355 9.55 -12.71 -4.53
CA ILE A 355 10.83 -12.35 -5.16
C ILE A 355 11.35 -13.49 -6.05
N GLU A 356 11.30 -14.75 -5.59
CA GLU A 356 11.73 -15.90 -6.40
C GLU A 356 10.86 -16.12 -7.64
N TYR A 357 9.53 -15.96 -7.51
CA TYR A 357 8.61 -15.99 -8.66
C TYR A 357 8.95 -14.91 -9.70
N LEU A 358 9.13 -13.66 -9.25
CA LEU A 358 9.51 -12.54 -10.11
C LEU A 358 10.87 -12.77 -10.78
N ARG A 359 11.87 -13.27 -10.04
CA ARG A 359 13.19 -13.64 -10.59
C ARG A 359 13.08 -14.73 -11.66
N PHE A 360 12.27 -15.76 -11.46
CA PHE A 360 12.12 -16.87 -12.40
C PHE A 360 11.39 -16.44 -13.68
N HIS A 361 10.30 -15.69 -13.55
CA HIS A 361 9.50 -15.25 -14.70
C HIS A 361 10.17 -14.10 -15.47
N TRP A 362 10.73 -13.10 -14.80
CA TRP A 362 11.23 -11.90 -15.48
C TRP A 362 12.64 -12.03 -16.06
N LYS A 363 13.50 -12.94 -15.52
CA LYS A 363 14.80 -13.25 -16.15
C LYS A 363 14.68 -13.88 -17.54
N LYS A 364 13.49 -14.33 -17.96
CA LYS A 364 13.24 -14.89 -19.30
C LYS A 364 12.82 -13.86 -20.35
N HIS A 365 12.41 -12.65 -19.96
CA HIS A 365 11.97 -11.58 -20.88
C HIS A 365 13.01 -10.46 -21.03
N GLY A 366 14.19 -10.57 -20.42
CA GLY A 366 15.29 -9.65 -20.63
C GLY A 366 16.00 -9.94 -21.96
N ASP A 367 15.83 -9.04 -22.93
CA ASP A 367 16.51 -9.10 -24.23
C ASP A 367 18.03 -9.08 -24.04
N SER A 368 18.77 -9.92 -24.78
CA SER A 368 20.20 -10.20 -24.46
C SER A 368 21.18 -9.10 -24.86
N ASP A 369 20.70 -8.04 -25.53
CA ASP A 369 21.54 -7.03 -26.16
C ASP A 369 21.58 -5.74 -25.33
N HIS A 370 22.70 -5.56 -24.62
CA HIS A 370 23.12 -4.35 -23.89
C HIS A 370 22.66 -4.11 -22.45
N VAL A 371 22.85 -5.10 -21.56
CA VAL A 371 23.08 -4.81 -20.12
C VAL A 371 24.41 -5.42 -19.66
N THR A 372 25.48 -4.62 -19.76
CA THR A 372 26.71 -4.83 -18.98
C THR A 372 26.58 -4.12 -17.64
N ASP A 373 25.80 -4.68 -16.72
CA ASP A 373 25.81 -4.27 -15.33
C ASP A 373 25.56 -5.48 -14.41
N ASP A 374 26.41 -5.66 -13.40
CA ASP A 374 26.37 -6.78 -12.45
C ASP A 374 25.23 -6.63 -11.40
N SER A 375 24.25 -5.77 -11.68
CA SER A 375 23.13 -5.51 -10.77
C SER A 375 22.15 -6.70 -10.77
N VAL A 376 22.04 -7.38 -9.63
CA VAL A 376 20.99 -8.37 -9.40
C VAL A 376 19.65 -7.62 -9.33
N PRO A 377 18.69 -7.88 -10.25
CA PRO A 377 17.39 -7.22 -10.20
C PRO A 377 16.73 -7.45 -8.84
N SER A 378 16.09 -6.41 -8.33
CA SER A 378 15.49 -6.36 -7.00
C SER A 378 14.01 -6.00 -7.15
N PRO A 379 13.18 -6.92 -7.69
CA PRO A 379 12.00 -6.53 -8.48
C PRO A 379 10.93 -5.75 -7.71
N LEU A 380 10.85 -5.95 -6.39
CA LEU A 380 9.94 -5.22 -5.48
C LEU A 380 10.44 -3.82 -5.11
N TYR A 381 11.75 -3.56 -5.20
CA TYR A 381 12.34 -2.23 -5.02
C TYR A 381 12.43 -1.46 -6.35
N ASP A 382 12.54 -2.19 -7.48
CA ASP A 382 12.54 -1.61 -8.83
C ASP A 382 11.13 -1.15 -9.26
N GLY A 383 10.07 -1.82 -8.79
CA GLY A 383 8.68 -1.43 -9.08
C GLY A 383 8.30 -1.52 -10.56
N ILE A 384 8.86 -2.49 -11.29
CA ILE A 384 8.72 -2.63 -12.75
C ILE A 384 7.65 -3.62 -13.21
N VAL A 385 7.13 -4.48 -12.32
CA VAL A 385 6.19 -5.56 -12.67
C VAL A 385 4.80 -5.29 -12.12
N TYR A 386 3.76 -5.61 -12.89
CA TYR A 386 2.38 -5.74 -12.40
C TYR A 386 1.91 -7.19 -12.56
N LEU A 387 1.26 -7.75 -11.54
CA LEU A 387 0.74 -9.11 -11.53
C LEU A 387 -0.75 -9.12 -11.85
N ASN A 388 -1.08 -9.35 -13.12
CA ASN A 388 -2.47 -9.59 -13.54
C ASN A 388 -3.04 -10.90 -12.96
N GLU A 389 -4.32 -11.15 -13.22
CA GLU A 389 -5.05 -12.36 -12.75
C GLU A 389 -4.36 -13.69 -13.11
N HIS A 390 -3.68 -13.76 -14.25
CA HIS A 390 -2.94 -14.96 -14.66
C HIS A 390 -1.73 -15.23 -13.76
N HIS A 391 -0.99 -14.19 -13.38
CA HIS A 391 0.14 -14.32 -12.47
C HIS A 391 -0.31 -14.57 -11.02
N LYS A 392 -1.38 -13.89 -10.56
CA LYS A 392 -1.96 -14.13 -9.22
C LYS A 392 -2.47 -15.58 -9.08
N ARG A 393 -3.13 -16.12 -10.10
CA ARG A 393 -3.57 -17.53 -10.12
C ARG A 393 -2.39 -18.51 -10.03
N LYS A 394 -1.32 -18.28 -10.80
CA LYS A 394 -0.10 -19.10 -10.75
C LYS A 394 0.60 -19.06 -9.39
N LEU A 395 0.67 -17.89 -8.75
CA LEU A 395 1.21 -17.77 -7.39
C LEU A 395 0.40 -18.60 -6.37
N LYS A 396 -0.93 -18.61 -6.52
CA LYS A 396 -1.83 -19.40 -5.68
C LYS A 396 -1.66 -20.91 -5.93
N GLU A 397 -1.61 -21.33 -7.19
CA GLU A 397 -1.42 -22.74 -7.60
C GLU A 397 -0.05 -23.30 -7.18
N LEU A 398 1.04 -22.53 -7.31
CA LEU A 398 2.41 -23.01 -7.07
C LEU A 398 2.85 -22.89 -5.60
N PHE A 399 2.38 -21.86 -4.88
CA PHE A 399 2.92 -21.51 -3.56
C PHE A 399 1.84 -21.23 -2.49
N GLY A 400 0.55 -21.31 -2.84
CA GLY A 400 -0.53 -20.88 -1.95
C GLY A 400 -0.55 -19.37 -1.69
N ILE A 401 0.16 -18.58 -2.51
CA ILE A 401 0.30 -17.13 -2.34
C ILE A 401 -0.86 -16.43 -3.05
N GLU A 402 -1.59 -15.63 -2.30
CA GLU A 402 -2.71 -14.85 -2.77
C GLU A 402 -2.67 -13.49 -2.04
N PRO A 403 -2.79 -12.36 -2.74
CA PRO A 403 -2.92 -11.06 -2.08
C PRO A 403 -4.27 -10.92 -1.36
N TRP A 404 -4.40 -9.91 -0.53
CA TRP A 404 -5.69 -9.33 -0.23
C TRP A 404 -6.10 -8.44 -1.41
N SER A 405 -7.18 -8.79 -2.10
CA SER A 405 -7.72 -8.07 -3.26
C SER A 405 -9.01 -7.35 -2.87
N PHE A 406 -9.09 -6.04 -3.11
CA PHE A 406 -10.29 -5.25 -2.80
C PHE A 406 -10.39 -3.97 -3.64
N GLU A 407 -11.62 -3.49 -3.81
CA GLU A 407 -11.92 -2.23 -4.49
C GLU A 407 -11.98 -1.07 -3.47
N GLN A 408 -11.36 0.05 -3.82
CA GLN A 408 -11.42 1.31 -3.06
C GLN A 408 -12.48 2.23 -3.67
N HIS A 409 -13.38 2.69 -2.81
CA HIS A 409 -14.45 3.62 -3.11
C HIS A 409 -14.09 5.04 -2.68
N LEU A 410 -14.82 6.01 -3.24
CA LEU A 410 -14.74 7.41 -2.88
C LEU A 410 -15.02 7.59 -1.38
N GLY A 411 -14.12 8.26 -0.64
CA GLY A 411 -14.26 8.43 0.82
C GLY A 411 -13.42 7.46 1.67
N GLU A 412 -12.87 6.41 1.07
CA GLU A 412 -12.08 5.40 1.77
C GLU A 412 -10.58 5.71 1.78
N ALA A 413 -9.93 5.50 2.93
CA ALA A 413 -8.47 5.48 3.05
C ALA A 413 -7.95 4.05 3.25
N ILE A 414 -7.00 3.65 2.38
CA ILE A 414 -6.30 2.37 2.49
C ILE A 414 -5.00 2.60 3.26
N PHE A 415 -4.88 1.98 4.43
CA PHE A 415 -3.66 1.97 5.23
C PHE A 415 -2.85 0.70 4.91
N ILE A 416 -1.58 0.87 4.53
CA ILE A 416 -0.67 -0.22 4.13
C ILE A 416 0.54 -0.25 5.07
N PRO A 417 0.75 -1.33 5.83
CA PRO A 417 1.89 -1.47 6.72
C PRO A 417 3.20 -1.54 5.94
N ALA A 418 4.27 -0.96 6.49
CA ALA A 418 5.62 -1.08 5.93
C ALA A 418 5.98 -2.56 5.70
N GLY A 419 6.64 -2.87 4.59
CA GLY A 419 7.05 -4.24 4.24
C GLY A 419 5.97 -5.13 3.61
N CYS A 420 4.73 -4.67 3.48
CA CYS A 420 3.75 -5.32 2.61
C CYS A 420 3.98 -4.89 1.14
N PRO A 421 4.20 -5.82 0.20
CA PRO A 421 4.19 -5.50 -1.23
C PRO A 421 2.76 -5.18 -1.69
N PHE A 422 2.58 -4.22 -2.59
CA PHE A 422 1.27 -3.91 -3.14
C PHE A 422 1.35 -3.35 -4.56
N GLN A 423 0.23 -3.45 -5.28
CA GLN A 423 0.01 -2.89 -6.62
C GLN A 423 -1.40 -2.29 -6.72
N VAL A 424 -1.60 -1.37 -7.68
CA VAL A 424 -2.86 -0.62 -7.86
C VAL A 424 -3.20 -0.44 -9.34
N ARG A 425 -4.42 -0.82 -9.70
CA ARG A 425 -5.06 -0.53 -10.99
C ARG A 425 -6.19 0.46 -10.79
N ASN A 426 -6.20 1.57 -11.52
CA ASN A 426 -7.30 2.53 -11.43
C ASN A 426 -8.46 2.11 -12.35
N LEU A 427 -9.65 1.92 -11.78
CA LEU A 427 -10.89 1.59 -12.48
C LEU A 427 -11.55 2.82 -13.12
N GLN A 428 -11.27 3.99 -12.56
CA GLN A 428 -11.66 5.30 -13.06
C GLN A 428 -10.50 6.28 -12.86
N SER A 429 -10.48 7.42 -13.54
CA SER A 429 -9.47 8.44 -13.25
C SER A 429 -9.61 8.91 -11.81
N THR A 430 -8.53 8.92 -11.03
CA THR A 430 -8.56 9.18 -9.58
C THR A 430 -7.72 10.38 -9.19
N VAL A 431 -8.15 11.09 -8.13
CA VAL A 431 -7.25 11.87 -7.29
C VAL A 431 -7.15 11.18 -5.94
N GLN A 432 -5.95 10.86 -5.52
CA GLN A 432 -5.65 10.29 -4.21
C GLN A 432 -4.74 11.22 -3.41
N LEU A 433 -5.01 11.35 -2.11
CA LEU A 433 -4.08 11.92 -1.15
C LEU A 433 -3.27 10.80 -0.52
N GLY A 434 -1.95 10.80 -0.72
CA GLY A 434 -1.03 9.91 -0.01
C GLY A 434 -0.31 10.62 1.13
N LEU A 435 -0.17 9.94 2.26
CA LEU A 435 0.68 10.35 3.38
C LEU A 435 1.58 9.18 3.78
N ASP A 436 2.86 9.46 3.99
CA ASP A 436 3.83 8.48 4.46
C ASP A 436 4.12 8.71 5.95
N PHE A 437 4.11 7.65 6.76
CA PHE A 437 4.42 7.70 8.18
C PHE A 437 5.33 6.54 8.61
N LEU A 438 5.66 6.50 9.90
CA LEU A 438 6.27 5.31 10.48
C LEU A 438 5.73 5.14 11.89
N SER A 439 5.04 4.02 12.12
CA SER A 439 4.51 3.56 13.40
C SER A 439 5.56 2.81 14.22
N PRO A 440 5.43 2.74 15.56
CA PRO A 440 6.25 1.86 16.40
C PRO A 440 6.15 0.39 15.99
N GLU A 441 4.96 -0.05 15.59
CA GLU A 441 4.65 -1.42 15.17
C GLU A 441 5.44 -1.84 13.93
N SER A 442 5.58 -0.95 12.94
CA SER A 442 6.34 -1.21 11.71
C SER A 442 7.84 -0.92 11.82
N LEU A 443 8.33 -0.43 12.96
CA LEU A 443 9.72 -0.01 13.14
C LEU A 443 10.72 -1.17 12.97
N GLY A 444 10.36 -2.39 13.40
CA GLY A 444 11.19 -3.58 13.21
C GLY A 444 11.36 -3.94 11.73
N GLU A 445 10.27 -3.93 10.97
CA GLU A 445 10.29 -4.19 9.53
C GLU A 445 11.04 -3.11 8.76
N ALA A 446 10.92 -1.84 9.17
CA ALA A 446 11.73 -0.77 8.64
C ALA A 446 13.24 -0.97 8.89
N VAL A 447 13.66 -1.53 10.05
CA VAL A 447 15.06 -1.90 10.29
C VAL A 447 15.51 -3.03 9.36
N ARG A 448 14.72 -4.10 9.21
CA ARG A 448 15.01 -5.23 8.31
C ARG A 448 15.22 -4.75 6.87
N MET A 449 14.27 -3.97 6.35
CA MET A 449 14.37 -3.40 4.99
C MET A 449 15.55 -2.42 4.86
N ALA A 450 15.97 -1.74 5.93
CA ALA A 450 17.16 -0.89 5.89
C ALA A 450 18.43 -1.71 5.62
N GLU A 451 18.50 -2.95 6.11
CA GLU A 451 19.65 -3.84 5.92
C GLU A 451 19.67 -4.42 4.51
N GLU A 452 18.50 -4.81 3.98
CA GLU A 452 18.32 -5.21 2.58
C GLU A 452 18.72 -4.07 1.62
N ILE A 453 18.18 -2.86 1.82
CA ILE A 453 18.46 -1.69 0.97
C ILE A 453 19.94 -1.29 1.02
N ARG A 454 20.64 -1.45 2.15
CA ARG A 454 22.10 -1.20 2.23
C ARG A 454 22.90 -2.12 1.32
N GLY A 455 22.44 -3.37 1.13
CA GLY A 455 23.08 -4.38 0.28
C GLY A 455 22.93 -4.14 -1.23
N LEU A 456 22.00 -3.28 -1.65
CA LEU A 456 21.78 -2.91 -3.05
C LEU A 456 22.98 -2.16 -3.66
N PRO A 457 23.08 -1.99 -4.99
CA PRO A 457 24.06 -1.11 -5.63
C PRO A 457 23.95 0.35 -5.13
N ASN A 458 25.06 1.08 -5.10
CA ASN A 458 25.07 2.47 -4.61
C ASN A 458 24.32 3.47 -5.51
N THR A 459 24.02 3.08 -6.74
CA THR A 459 23.25 3.81 -7.75
C THR A 459 21.75 3.54 -7.70
N HIS A 460 21.29 2.59 -6.89
CA HIS A 460 19.88 2.17 -6.87
C HIS A 460 19.00 3.18 -6.11
N ASP A 461 17.90 3.61 -6.74
CA ASP A 461 16.97 4.61 -6.20
C ASP A 461 16.42 4.32 -4.80
N ALA A 462 16.27 3.04 -4.43
CA ALA A 462 15.88 2.64 -3.08
C ALA A 462 16.82 3.20 -1.99
N LYS A 463 18.11 3.40 -2.29
CA LYS A 463 19.06 4.04 -1.36
C LYS A 463 18.80 5.54 -1.17
N LEU A 464 18.24 6.23 -2.16
CA LEU A 464 17.87 7.64 -2.05
C LEU A 464 16.68 7.84 -1.09
N GLN A 465 15.80 6.83 -1.00
CA GLN A 465 14.62 6.83 -0.12
C GLN A 465 14.86 6.13 1.23
N MET A 466 16.07 5.61 1.49
CA MET A 466 16.37 4.82 2.68
C MET A 466 16.30 5.65 3.97
N LEU A 467 15.56 5.15 4.96
CA LEU A 467 15.40 5.82 6.26
C LEU A 467 16.62 5.65 7.17
N GLU A 468 16.95 6.69 7.93
CA GLU A 468 17.91 6.63 9.03
C GLU A 468 17.24 6.06 10.29
N VAL A 469 16.68 4.85 10.17
CA VAL A 469 15.81 4.22 11.19
C VAL A 469 16.44 4.25 12.59
N GLY A 470 17.74 3.95 12.70
CA GLY A 470 18.46 4.03 13.97
C GLY A 470 18.46 5.42 14.61
N LYS A 471 18.50 6.51 13.83
CA LYS A 471 18.32 7.88 14.35
C LYS A 471 16.86 8.11 14.74
N ILE A 472 15.90 7.72 13.89
CA ILE A 472 14.46 7.84 14.15
C ILE A 472 14.12 7.20 15.50
N SER A 473 14.54 5.95 15.73
CA SER A 473 14.32 5.21 16.99
C SER A 473 14.89 5.94 18.22
N LEU A 474 16.11 6.49 18.12
CA LEU A 474 16.76 7.22 19.22
C LEU A 474 16.03 8.54 19.55
N TYR A 475 15.58 9.28 18.53
CA TYR A 475 14.81 10.50 18.72
C TYR A 475 13.40 10.20 19.26
N ALA A 476 12.75 9.14 18.76
CA ALA A 476 11.45 8.71 19.23
C ALA A 476 11.48 8.25 20.70
N ALA A 477 12.44 7.41 21.10
CA ALA A 477 12.62 7.00 22.50
C ALA A 477 12.94 8.19 23.42
N SER A 478 13.80 9.12 22.97
CA SER A 478 14.13 10.37 23.67
C SER A 478 12.90 11.28 23.84
N SER A 479 12.01 11.32 22.85
CA SER A 479 10.74 12.04 22.93
C SER A 479 9.77 11.36 23.90
N ALA A 480 9.58 10.05 23.78
CA ALA A 480 8.67 9.28 24.64
C ALA A 480 9.04 9.40 26.13
N ILE A 481 10.33 9.28 26.48
CA ILE A 481 10.79 9.50 27.86
C ILE A 481 10.44 10.90 28.37
N LYS A 482 10.59 11.94 27.55
CA LYS A 482 10.25 13.32 27.96
C LYS A 482 8.75 13.50 28.18
N GLU A 483 7.90 12.91 27.34
CA GLU A 483 6.44 12.99 27.53
C GLU A 483 6.00 12.20 28.77
N VAL A 484 6.49 10.97 28.98
CA VAL A 484 6.19 10.21 30.20
C VAL A 484 6.69 10.95 31.45
N GLN A 485 7.89 11.54 31.41
CA GLN A 485 8.40 12.35 32.53
C GLN A 485 7.54 13.58 32.82
N LYS A 486 7.00 14.27 31.79
CA LYS A 486 6.05 15.37 32.01
C LYS A 486 4.77 14.87 32.69
N LEU A 487 4.18 13.77 32.19
CA LEU A 487 2.94 13.21 32.73
C LEU A 487 3.10 12.77 34.19
N VAL A 488 4.18 12.05 34.52
CA VAL A 488 4.49 11.60 35.89
C VAL A 488 4.78 12.78 36.84
N LEU A 489 5.20 13.93 36.32
CA LEU A 489 5.51 15.14 37.10
C LEU A 489 4.35 16.16 37.14
N ASP A 490 3.24 15.94 36.43
CA ASP A 490 2.08 16.85 36.47
C ASP A 490 1.09 16.40 37.57
N PRO A 491 0.96 17.14 38.69
CA PRO A 491 0.05 16.79 39.79
C PRO A 491 -1.44 16.88 39.44
N LYS A 492 -1.81 17.31 38.22
CA LYS A 492 -3.19 17.31 37.72
C LYS A 492 -3.58 16.03 37.00
N VAL A 493 -2.62 15.24 36.52
CA VAL A 493 -2.88 13.99 35.83
C VAL A 493 -2.77 12.86 36.85
N GLY A 494 -3.92 12.52 37.44
CA GLY A 494 -4.03 11.44 38.43
C GLY A 494 -3.71 10.05 37.85
N PRO A 495 -3.82 8.98 38.65
CA PRO A 495 -3.44 7.61 38.29
C PRO A 495 -4.34 6.93 37.22
N GLU A 496 -5.13 7.70 36.47
CA GLU A 496 -6.13 7.23 35.49
C GLU A 496 -5.71 7.55 34.03
N LEU A 497 -4.41 7.43 33.72
CA LEU A 497 -3.93 7.40 32.34
C LEU A 497 -4.21 6.04 31.69
N GLY A 498 -5.49 5.82 31.36
CA GLY A 498 -5.88 4.73 30.46
C GLY A 498 -5.38 5.03 29.04
N PHE A 499 -4.68 4.08 28.43
CA PHE A 499 -4.32 4.13 27.00
C PHE A 499 -5.55 4.02 26.07
N GLU A 500 -6.73 3.80 26.64
CA GLU A 500 -8.05 3.73 26.01
C GLU A 500 -8.69 5.11 25.79
N ASP A 501 -8.03 6.23 26.14
CA ASP A 501 -8.62 7.57 25.99
C ASP A 501 -8.92 7.90 24.51
N PRO A 502 -10.21 8.02 24.09
CA PRO A 502 -10.58 8.33 22.70
C PRO A 502 -10.14 9.74 22.27
N ASN A 503 -9.66 10.58 23.21
CA ASN A 503 -9.23 11.93 22.93
C ASN A 503 -7.84 12.05 22.27
N LEU A 504 -7.12 10.96 21.93
CA LEU A 504 -5.81 11.06 21.26
C LEU A 504 -5.87 11.79 19.91
N THR A 505 -6.77 11.37 19.00
CA THR A 505 -7.01 12.09 17.75
C THR A 505 -7.51 13.52 18.02
N ALA A 506 -8.44 13.69 18.98
CA ALA A 506 -9.01 14.99 19.34
C ALA A 506 -7.94 15.98 19.86
N LEU A 507 -6.96 15.52 20.64
CA LEU A 507 -5.85 16.31 21.17
C LEU A 507 -4.91 16.77 20.05
N VAL A 508 -4.65 15.94 19.05
CA VAL A 508 -3.87 16.33 17.86
C VAL A 508 -4.65 17.36 17.03
N SER A 509 -5.94 17.14 16.78
CA SER A 509 -6.81 18.08 16.07
C SER A 509 -6.97 19.42 16.79
N GLU A 510 -7.13 19.44 18.11
CA GLU A 510 -7.25 20.68 18.90
C GLU A 510 -5.94 21.50 18.87
N ASN A 511 -4.79 20.84 18.92
CA ASN A 511 -3.49 21.49 18.76
C ASN A 511 -3.30 22.07 17.34
N LEU A 512 -3.76 21.34 16.31
CA LEU A 512 -3.78 21.81 14.92
C LEU A 512 -4.68 23.06 14.79
N GLU A 513 -5.93 23.00 15.26
CA GLU A 513 -6.85 24.14 15.24
C GLU A 513 -6.30 25.37 15.97
N LYS A 514 -5.72 25.20 17.16
CA LYS A 514 -5.09 26.28 17.93
C LYS A 514 -3.96 26.95 17.14
N MET A 515 -3.18 26.19 16.38
CA MET A 515 -2.13 26.70 15.49
C MET A 515 -2.69 27.46 14.29
N MET A 516 -3.74 26.95 13.65
CA MET A 516 -4.37 27.59 12.49
C MET A 516 -5.01 28.93 12.88
N LYS A 517 -5.74 28.96 14.00
CA LYS A 517 -6.31 30.18 14.58
C LYS A 517 -5.22 31.22 14.96
N ARG A 518 -4.03 30.78 15.38
CA ARG A 518 -2.89 31.68 15.66
C ARG A 518 -2.24 32.26 14.39
N ARG A 519 -2.21 31.53 13.28
CA ARG A 519 -1.63 32.01 12.00
C ARG A 519 -2.58 32.87 11.17
N GLN A 520 -3.89 32.86 11.45
CA GLN A 520 -4.85 33.79 10.83
C GLN A 520 -4.90 35.17 11.51
N VAL A 521 -4.20 35.35 12.64
CA VAL A 521 -4.19 36.56 13.48
C VAL A 521 -2.83 37.28 13.45
N ALA A 522 -1.87 36.76 12.66
CA ALA A 522 -0.53 37.30 12.47
C ALA A 522 -0.29 37.63 10.98
#